data_AF-A0A259JXX5-F1
#
_entry.id   AF-A0A259JXX5-F1
#
_cell.length_a   1.000
_cell.length_b   1.000
_cell.length_c   1.000
_cell.angle_alpha   90.00
_cell.angle_beta   90.00
_cell.angle_gamma   90.00
#
_symmetry.space_group_name_H-M   'P 1'
#
loop_
_entity.id
_entity.type
_entity.pdbx_description
1 polymer ?
#
loop_
_entity_poly.entity_id
_entity_poly.type
_entity_poly.pdbx_seq_one_letter_code
_entity_poly.pdbx_strand_id
1 'polypeptide(L)' 'LILVAGSGELPLMRKQTADFAAHRAAQGLPLHYEEIPGANHFTILETMAEPSGRIAQLITALVKGVAL' A
#
# COMPACT_ATOMS: atom_id res chain seq x y z
N LEU A 1 -3.39 3.17 -9.12
CA LEU A 1 -3.99 2.58 -7.89
C LEU A 1 -2.85 2.27 -6.93
N ILE A 2 -2.97 2.61 -5.64
CA ILE A 2 -1.99 2.24 -4.62
C ILE A 2 -2.57 1.09 -3.80
N LEU A 3 -1.83 0.00 -3.66
CA LEU A 3 -2.17 -1.17 -2.85
C LEU A 3 -1.11 -1.33 -1.77
N VAL A 4 -1.52 -1.39 -0.51
CA VAL A 4 -0.62 -1.51 0.63
C VAL A 4 -1.09 -2.61 1.58
N ALA A 5 -0.15 -3.30 2.22
CA ALA A 5 -0.40 -4.21 3.32
C ALA A 5 0.68 -4.03 4.40
N GLY A 6 0.36 -4.23 5.67
CA GLY A 6 1.37 -4.28 6.72
C GLY A 6 2.18 -5.56 6.64
N SER A 7 3.51 -5.50 6.74
CA SER A 7 4.34 -6.72 6.70
C SER A 7 4.10 -7.64 7.92
N GLY A 8 3.52 -7.10 8.99
CA GLY A 8 3.08 -7.80 10.20
C GLY A 8 1.59 -8.19 10.18
N GLU A 9 0.88 -8.02 9.06
CA GLU A 9 -0.46 -8.57 8.90
C GLU A 9 -0.45 -10.10 8.77
N LEU A 10 -1.63 -10.72 8.93
CA LEU A 10 -1.79 -12.15 8.72
C LEU A 10 -1.36 -12.54 7.29
N PRO A 11 -0.69 -13.70 7.10
CA PRO A 11 -0.17 -14.10 5.79
C PRO A 11 -1.20 -14.08 4.67
N LEU A 12 -2.44 -14.49 4.95
CA LEU A 12 -3.51 -14.49 3.96
C LEU A 12 -3.89 -13.08 3.49
N MET A 13 -3.88 -12.09 4.38
CA MET A 13 -4.22 -10.70 4.04
C MET A 13 -3.16 -10.09 3.12
N ARG A 14 -1.89 -10.30 3.47
CA ARG A 14 -0.75 -9.91 2.61
C ARG A 14 -0.83 -10.58 1.24
N LYS A 15 -1.13 -11.88 1.22
CA LYS A 15 -1.30 -12.65 -0.03
C LYS A 15 -2.44 -12.11 -0.89
N GLN A 16 -3.59 -11.77 -0.31
CA GLN A 16 -4.72 -11.22 -1.07
C GLN A 16 -4.36 -9.90 -1.76
N THR A 17 -3.68 -8.99 -1.05
CA THR A 17 -3.21 -7.72 -1.64
C THR A 17 -2.19 -7.96 -2.75
N ALA A 18 -1.23 -8.87 -2.53
CA ALA A 18 -0.22 -9.23 -3.52
C ALA A 18 -0.83 -9.89 -4.78
N ASP A 19 -1.78 -10.81 -4.60
CA ASP A 19 -2.47 -11.49 -5.70
C ASP A 19 -3.27 -10.49 -6.55
N PHE A 20 -3.93 -9.53 -5.91
CA PHE A 20 -4.66 -8.47 -6.63
C PHE A 20 -3.71 -7.52 -7.38
N ALA A 21 -2.58 -7.15 -6.78
CA ALA A 21 -1.54 -6.37 -7.44
C ALA A 21 -0.98 -7.11 -8.66
N ALA A 22 -0.65 -8.40 -8.51
CA ALA A 22 -0.16 -9.24 -9.60
C ALA A 22 -1.18 -9.37 -10.74
N HIS A 23 -2.47 -9.53 -10.40
CA HIS A 23 -3.53 -9.57 -11.40
C HIS A 23 -3.63 -8.26 -12.20
N ARG A 24 -3.62 -7.10 -11.54
CA ARG A 24 -3.61 -5.79 -12.23
C ARG A 24 -2.37 -5.62 -13.10
N ALA A 25 -1.20 -6.00 -12.61
CA ALA A 25 0.05 -5.93 -13.38
C ALA A 25 -0.04 -6.76 -14.66
N ALA A 26 -0.58 -7.98 -14.58
CA ALA A 26 -0.78 -8.86 -15.73
C ALA A 26 -1.74 -8.29 -16.79
N GLN A 27 -2.61 -7.34 -16.40
CA GLN A 27 -3.50 -6.61 -17.32
C GLN A 27 -2.88 -5.30 -17.86
N GLY A 28 -1.61 -5.01 -17.54
CA GLY A 28 -0.94 -3.77 -17.96
C GLY A 28 -1.50 -2.50 -17.30
N LEU A 29 -2.24 -2.64 -16.20
CA LEU A 29 -2.88 -1.52 -15.54
C LEU A 29 -1.92 -0.83 -14.55
N PRO A 30 -1.85 0.51 -14.50
CA PRO A 30 -1.00 1.22 -13.56
C PRO A 30 -1.32 0.87 -12.10
N LEU A 31 -0.29 0.52 -11.33
CA LEU A 31 -0.37 0.27 -9.90
C LEU A 31 0.96 0.59 -9.19
N HIS A 32 0.84 0.95 -7.91
CA HIS A 32 1.93 0.91 -6.94
C HIS A 32 1.56 -0.13 -5.88
N TYR A 33 2.48 -1.03 -5.54
CA TYR A 33 2.30 -2.04 -4.49
C TYR A 33 3.49 -1.98 -3.54
N GLU A 34 3.19 -1.91 -2.24
CA GLU A 34 4.21 -1.81 -1.19
C GLU A 34 3.72 -2.51 0.09
N GLU A 35 4.63 -3.16 0.82
CA GLU A 35 4.35 -3.59 2.19
C GLU A 35 4.98 -2.63 3.20
N ILE A 36 4.20 -2.19 4.18
CA ILE A 36 4.66 -1.27 5.23
C ILE A 36 5.40 -2.08 6.32
N PRO A 37 6.71 -1.85 6.53
CA PRO A 37 7.51 -2.65 7.45
C PRO A 37 6.98 -2.59 8.89
N GLY A 38 6.81 -3.76 9.51
CA GLY A 38 6.44 -3.91 10.92
C GLY A 38 4.99 -3.53 11.27
N ALA A 39 4.25 -2.90 10.36
CA ALA A 39 2.85 -2.56 10.59
C ALA A 39 1.96 -3.81 10.57
N ASN A 40 1.01 -3.88 11.49
CA ASN A 40 -0.09 -4.85 11.44
C ASN A 40 -1.35 -4.18 10.84
N HIS A 41 -2.45 -4.92 10.81
CA HIS A 41 -3.70 -4.47 10.19
C HIS A 41 -4.28 -3.18 10.78
N PHE A 42 -3.96 -2.88 12.05
CA PHE A 42 -4.42 -1.69 12.74
C PHE A 42 -3.37 -0.57 12.69
N THR A 43 -2.12 -0.87 13.05
CA THR A 43 -1.06 0.14 13.14
C THR A 43 -0.65 0.69 11.78
N ILE A 44 -0.96 0.00 10.68
CA ILE A 44 -0.79 0.57 9.34
C ILE A 44 -1.57 1.87 9.15
N LEU A 45 -2.72 2.04 9.81
CA LEU A 45 -3.52 3.27 9.76
C LEU A 45 -2.82 4.44 10.46
N GLU A 46 -1.92 4.19 11.41
CA GLU A 46 -1.11 5.24 12.04
C GLU A 46 -0.19 5.90 11.01
N THR A 47 0.32 5.13 10.04
CA THR A 47 1.15 5.66 8.93
C THR A 47 0.35 6.49 7.93
N MET A 48 -0.97 6.44 7.98
CA MET A 48 -1.89 7.31 7.24
C MET A 48 -2.23 8.56 8.04
N ALA A 49 -2.43 8.42 9.36
CA ALA A 49 -2.80 9.52 10.24
C ALA A 49 -1.64 10.49 10.50
N GLU A 50 -0.42 9.99 10.58
CA GLU A 50 0.80 10.79 10.74
C GLU A 50 1.17 11.46 9.41
N PRO A 51 1.28 12.80 9.32
CA PRO A 51 1.63 13.50 8.07
C PRO A 51 2.96 13.05 7.45
N SER A 52 3.91 12.66 8.29
CA SER A 52 5.19 12.11 7.84
C SER A 52 5.15 10.61 7.52
N GLY A 53 4.03 9.94 7.79
CA GLY A 53 3.82 8.51 7.60
C GLY A 53 3.76 8.10 6.13
N ARG A 54 4.13 6.84 5.86
CA ARG A 54 4.31 6.35 4.48
C ARG A 54 3.03 6.41 3.66
N ILE A 55 1.89 6.02 4.22
CA ILE A 55 0.61 6.08 3.50
C ILE A 55 0.18 7.54 3.27
N ALA A 56 0.40 8.45 4.22
CA ALA A 56 0.14 9.87 4.02
C ALA A 56 0.95 10.46 2.86
N GLN A 57 2.23 10.07 2.74
CA GLN A 57 3.09 10.46 1.62
C GLN A 57 2.58 9.91 0.28
N LEU A 58 2.19 8.63 0.23
CA LEU A 58 1.63 8.00 -0.97
C LEU A 58 0.33 8.69 -1.42
N ILE A 59 -0.56 9.02 -0.48
CA ILE A 59 -1.79 9.80 -0.76
C ILE A 59 -1.43 11.19 -1.29
N THR A 60 -0.47 11.86 -0.68
CA THR A 60 -0.02 13.19 -1.11
C THR A 60 0.53 13.16 -2.54
N ALA A 61 1.36 12.18 -2.87
CA ALA A 61 1.89 12.01 -4.22
C ALA A 61 0.78 11.70 -5.24
N LEU A 62 -0.17 10.83 -4.89
CA LEU A 62 -1.34 10.54 -5.71
C LEU A 62 -2.16 11.81 -6.01
N VAL A 63 -2.48 12.60 -4.99
CA VAL A 63 -3.27 13.84 -5.13
C VAL A 63 -2.52 14.89 -5.95
N LYS A 64 -1.19 14.97 -5.80
CA LYS A 64 -0.35 15.89 -6.57
C LYS A 64 -0.07 15.42 -8.00
N GLY A 65 -0.44 14.18 -8.35
CA GLY A 65 -0.15 13.59 -9.66
C GLY A 65 1.36 13.35 -9.88
N VAL A 66 2.13 13.17 -8.80
CA VAL A 66 3.56 12.86 -8.89
C VAL A 66 3.73 11.36 -9.09
N ALA A 67 4.72 10.96 -9.90
CA ALA A 67 5.08 9.57 -10.05
C ALA A 67 5.50 8.97 -8.69
N LEU A 68 5.00 7.76 -8.42
CA LEU A 68 5.26 6.98 -7.20
C LEU A 68 6.45 6.03 -7.40
#